data_AF-A0A7Y9E4V2-F1
#
_entry.id   AF-A0A7Y9E4V2-F1
#
_cell.length_a   1.000
_cell.length_b   1.000
_cell.length_c   1.000
_cell.angle_alpha   90.00
_cell.angle_beta   90.00
_cell.angle_gamma   90.00
#
_symmetry.space_group_name_H-M   'P 1'
#
loop_
_entity.id
_entity.type
_entity.pdbx_description
1 polymer ?
#
loop_
_entity_poly.entity_id
_entity_poly.type
_entity_poly.pdbx_seq_one_letter_code
_entity_poly.pdbx_strand_id
1 'polypeptide(L)'
;MADSTRTAGGRLDTPREARRRPLVRRPAYNADAFGVFAEQFARFMGTARFLIYMTAFVAIWLGWNLLAPRDLRFDDYPFIFLTLMLSLQASYAAPLILLAQNRQEARDRVIAESDRQADARAHADMEFLAREVASLRMSVGEVATRDFLRSELRSLLADLEELNRPGEDEPEPATRPVQ
;
A
#
# COMPACT_ATOMS: atom_id res chain seq x y z
N MET A 1 -27.03 -27.00 -50.07
CA MET A 1 -26.03 -26.08 -50.66
C MET A 1 -26.44 -24.68 -50.24
N ALA A 2 -26.33 -24.28 -48.96
CA ALA A 2 -25.10 -24.08 -48.19
C ALA A 2 -24.07 -23.31 -49.01
N ASP A 3 -23.99 -21.98 -48.89
CA ASP A 3 -22.99 -21.33 -48.02
C ASP A 3 -22.98 -19.78 -48.20
N SER A 4 -22.81 -19.10 -47.06
CA SER A 4 -22.13 -17.82 -46.82
C SER A 4 -22.39 -16.56 -47.67
N THR A 5 -23.26 -15.69 -47.15
CA THR A 5 -23.05 -14.23 -47.20
C THR A 5 -23.10 -13.65 -45.79
N ARG A 6 -21.96 -13.72 -45.08
CA ARG A 6 -21.73 -12.99 -43.83
C ARG A 6 -21.61 -11.50 -44.15
N THR A 7 -22.65 -10.72 -43.84
CA THR A 7 -22.57 -9.27 -43.78
C THR A 7 -21.70 -8.89 -42.58
N ALA A 8 -20.46 -8.47 -42.86
CA ALA A 8 -19.54 -7.95 -41.86
C ALA A 8 -20.10 -6.63 -41.30
N GLY A 9 -20.71 -6.69 -40.13
CA GLY A 9 -21.06 -5.52 -39.33
C GLY A 9 -19.81 -4.72 -39.02
N GLY A 10 -19.79 -3.45 -39.44
CA GLY A 10 -18.72 -2.51 -39.19
C GLY A 10 -18.49 -2.34 -37.69
N ARG A 11 -17.35 -2.83 -37.20
CA ARG A 11 -16.81 -2.44 -35.91
C ARG A 11 -16.14 -1.08 -36.10
N LEU A 12 -16.91 -0.03 -35.84
CA LEU A 12 -16.53 1.38 -35.98
C LEU A 12 -16.10 1.99 -34.64
N ASP A 13 -15.57 1.19 -33.72
CA ASP A 13 -15.15 1.65 -32.39
C ASP A 13 -13.67 1.35 -32.16
N THR A 14 -12.82 2.08 -32.85
CA THR A 14 -11.45 2.26 -32.38
C THR A 14 -11.12 3.73 -32.59
N PRO A 15 -11.10 4.56 -31.53
CA PRO A 15 -10.63 5.92 -31.67
C PRO A 15 -9.17 5.83 -32.11
N ARG A 16 -8.95 6.20 -33.37
CA ARG A 16 -7.64 6.28 -33.99
C ARG A 16 -6.93 7.41 -33.27
N GLU A 17 -6.17 7.08 -32.22
CA GLU A 17 -5.31 8.04 -31.53
C GLU A 17 -4.40 8.66 -32.58
N ALA A 18 -4.74 9.89 -32.97
CA ALA A 18 -3.91 10.72 -33.81
C ALA A 18 -2.59 10.88 -33.07
N ARG A 19 -1.59 10.10 -33.49
CA ARG A 19 -0.20 10.15 -33.05
C ARG A 19 0.32 11.56 -33.31
N ARG A 20 0.01 12.48 -32.40
CA ARG A 20 0.56 13.83 -32.34
C ARG A 20 2.04 13.66 -32.09
N ARG A 21 2.84 13.68 -33.15
CA ARG A 21 4.29 13.82 -33.04
C ARG A 21 4.54 15.12 -32.28
N PRO A 22 5.16 15.10 -31.09
CA PRO A 22 5.47 16.34 -30.39
C PRO A 22 6.50 17.09 -31.23
N LEU A 23 6.08 18.23 -31.80
CA LEU A 23 6.88 19.11 -32.65
C LEU A 23 8.02 19.81 -31.86
N VAL A 24 7.99 19.70 -30.53
CA VAL A 24 8.99 20.28 -29.63
C VAL A 24 9.76 19.16 -28.97
N ARG A 25 11.01 18.98 -29.39
CA ARG A 25 12.02 18.20 -28.65
C ARG A 25 12.30 18.98 -27.37
N ARG A 26 11.50 18.75 -26.32
CA ARG A 26 11.82 19.26 -24.99
C ARG A 26 13.22 18.75 -24.67
N PRO A 27 14.19 19.62 -24.33
CA PRO A 27 15.45 19.13 -23.84
C PRO A 27 15.12 18.29 -22.61
N ALA A 28 15.37 16.98 -22.70
CA ALA A 28 15.33 16.09 -21.57
C ALA A 28 16.52 16.47 -20.70
N TYR A 29 16.36 17.55 -19.93
CA TYR A 29 17.25 17.82 -18.81
C TYR A 29 17.23 16.54 -17.99
N ASN A 30 18.40 15.97 -17.69
CA ASN A 30 18.53 14.71 -16.95
C ASN A 30 18.00 14.92 -15.52
N ALA A 31 16.67 14.96 -15.36
CA ALA A 31 15.97 15.13 -14.10
C ALA A 31 16.34 14.03 -13.10
N ASP A 32 16.78 12.88 -13.61
CA ASP A 32 17.32 11.79 -12.82
C ASP A 32 18.71 12.10 -12.24
N ALA A 33 19.64 12.64 -13.01
CA ALA A 33 20.97 12.99 -12.50
C ALA A 33 20.90 14.12 -11.45
N PHE A 34 20.14 15.18 -11.74
CA PHE A 34 19.91 16.28 -10.79
C PHE A 34 19.09 15.84 -9.57
N GLY A 35 18.16 14.90 -9.74
CA GLY A 35 17.36 14.35 -8.65
C GLY A 35 18.17 13.50 -7.68
N VAL A 36 19.05 12.64 -8.18
CA VAL A 36 19.96 11.82 -7.35
C VAL A 36 20.92 12.72 -6.58
N PHE A 37 21.46 13.76 -7.23
CA PHE A 37 22.31 14.75 -6.57
C PHE A 37 21.56 15.50 -5.46
N ALA A 38 20.35 15.98 -5.72
CA ALA A 38 19.51 16.67 -4.74
C ALA A 38 19.16 15.75 -3.54
N GLU A 39 18.87 14.47 -3.77
CA GLU A 39 18.59 13.50 -2.71
C GLU A 39 19.83 13.19 -1.85
N GLN A 40 21.01 13.10 -2.45
CA GLN A 40 22.26 12.98 -1.70
C GLN A 40 22.58 14.24 -0.90
N PHE A 41 22.35 15.42 -1.49
CA PHE A 41 22.56 16.71 -0.83
C PHE A 41 21.61 16.91 0.36
N ALA A 42 20.33 16.55 0.21
CA ALA A 42 19.35 16.58 1.28
C ALA A 42 19.73 15.66 2.45
N ARG A 43 20.18 14.43 2.17
CA ARG A 43 20.67 13.50 3.20
C ARG A 43 21.93 14.02 3.90
N PHE A 44 22.82 14.68 3.16
CA PHE A 44 24.03 15.27 3.71
C PHE A 44 23.71 16.46 4.65
N MET A 45 22.84 17.38 4.23
CA MET A 45 22.39 18.52 5.04
C MET A 45 21.62 18.11 6.29
N GLY A 46 20.89 16.99 6.25
CA GLY A 46 20.16 16.46 7.42
C GLY A 46 21.04 15.82 8.50
N THR A 47 22.36 15.70 8.28
CA THR A 47 23.29 15.06 9.22
C THR A 47 24.08 16.09 10.03
N ALA A 48 24.28 15.86 11.33
CA ALA A 48 25.07 16.72 12.23
C ALA A 48 26.52 16.96 11.75
N ARG A 49 27.05 16.07 10.91
CA ARG A 49 28.36 16.18 10.27
C ARG A 49 28.50 17.42 9.40
N PHE A 50 27.44 17.84 8.71
CA PHE A 50 27.47 19.06 7.87
C PHE A 50 27.75 20.30 8.70
N LEU A 51 27.06 20.45 9.84
CA LEU A 51 27.26 21.57 10.76
C LEU A 51 28.70 21.60 11.28
N ILE A 52 29.26 20.45 11.65
CA ILE A 52 30.65 20.34 12.10
C ILE A 52 31.62 20.83 11.03
N TYR A 53 31.47 20.36 9.78
CA TYR A 53 32.34 20.80 8.67
C TYR A 53 32.20 22.30 8.39
N MET A 54 30.98 22.85 8.40
CA MET A 54 30.73 24.28 8.19
C MET A 54 31.32 25.14 9.31
N THR A 55 31.16 24.75 10.57
CA THR A 55 31.76 25.44 11.71
C THR A 55 33.29 25.38 11.64
N ALA A 56 33.86 24.23 11.32
CA ALA A 56 35.30 24.08 11.14
C ALA A 56 35.82 24.97 10.00
N PHE A 57 35.11 25.01 8.86
CA PHE A 57 35.44 25.88 7.75
C PHE A 57 35.47 27.36 8.15
N VAL A 58 34.41 27.84 8.81
CA VAL A 58 34.32 29.23 9.29
C VAL A 58 35.43 29.52 10.31
N ALA A 59 35.67 28.61 11.26
CA ALA A 59 36.72 28.77 12.27
C ALA A 59 38.13 28.83 11.66
N ILE A 60 38.42 27.98 10.67
CA ILE A 60 39.70 28.00 9.94
C ILE A 60 39.83 29.29 9.14
N TRP A 61 38.77 29.74 8.46
CA TRP A 61 38.78 30.99 7.71
C TRP A 61 39.07 32.20 8.60
N LEU A 62 38.37 32.29 9.74
CA LEU A 62 38.56 33.35 10.71
C LEU A 62 39.96 33.28 11.30
N GLY A 63 40.40 32.09 11.72
CA GLY A 63 41.73 31.85 12.27
C GLY A 63 42.85 32.26 11.30
N TRP A 64 42.73 31.88 10.03
CA TRP A 64 43.67 32.28 8.99
C TRP A 64 43.74 33.81 8.86
N ASN A 65 42.59 34.47 8.68
CA ASN A 65 42.57 35.92 8.45
C ASN A 65 42.88 36.77 9.70
N LEU A 66 42.66 36.24 10.90
CA LEU A 66 43.00 36.92 12.16
C LEU A 66 44.48 36.77 12.52
N LEU A 67 45.02 35.54 12.42
CA LEU A 67 46.38 35.22 12.89
C LEU A 67 47.45 35.39 11.81
N ALA A 68 47.09 35.39 10.52
CA ALA A 68 48.07 35.60 9.46
C ALA A 68 48.69 37.02 9.53
N PRO A 69 49.96 37.18 9.11
CA PRO A 69 50.57 38.48 8.85
C PRO A 69 49.74 39.28 7.85
N ARG A 70 49.71 40.62 7.99
CA ARG A 70 48.86 41.50 7.16
C ARG A 70 49.00 41.28 5.66
N ASP A 71 50.20 40.90 5.20
CA ASP A 71 50.50 40.68 3.79
C ASP A 71 49.89 39.38 3.22
N LEU A 72 49.45 38.46 4.08
CA LEU A 72 48.87 37.15 3.71
C LEU A 72 47.38 37.03 4.07
N ARG A 73 46.79 38.09 4.63
CA ARG A 73 45.36 38.13 4.91
C ARG A 73 44.61 38.34 3.62
N PHE A 74 43.63 37.48 3.38
CA PHE A 74 42.81 37.54 2.18
C PHE A 74 41.49 38.30 2.44
N ASP A 75 41.01 38.29 3.67
CA ASP A 75 39.70 38.80 4.09
C ASP A 75 39.80 39.45 5.47
N ASP A 76 40.23 40.71 5.53
CA ASP A 76 40.31 41.49 6.78
C ASP A 76 38.91 41.80 7.35
N TYR A 77 38.84 42.06 8.65
CA TYR A 77 37.62 42.49 9.33
C TYR A 77 37.01 43.70 8.58
N PRO A 78 35.75 43.63 8.10
CA PRO A 78 34.63 42.81 8.60
C PRO A 78 34.34 41.47 7.88
N PHE A 79 35.31 40.85 7.20
CA PHE A 79 35.16 39.56 6.50
C PHE A 79 34.12 39.57 5.36
N ILE A 80 34.31 40.48 4.40
CA ILE A 80 33.37 40.67 3.30
C ILE A 80 33.30 39.44 2.39
N PHE A 81 34.43 38.75 2.13
CA PHE A 81 34.44 37.59 1.26
C PHE A 81 33.71 36.41 1.88
N LEU A 82 33.94 36.16 3.17
CA LEU A 82 33.19 35.15 3.92
C LEU A 82 31.68 35.42 3.84
N THR A 83 31.28 36.68 4.05
CA THR A 83 29.87 37.09 4.02
C THR A 83 29.25 36.91 2.63
N LEU A 84 29.95 37.33 1.58
CA LEU A 84 29.50 37.15 0.20
C LEU A 84 29.33 35.66 -0.14
N MET A 85 30.27 34.82 0.27
CA MET A 85 30.20 33.39 0.01
C MET A 85 29.05 32.72 0.77
N LEU A 86 28.83 33.07 2.04
CA LEU A 86 27.70 32.55 2.83
C LEU A 86 26.34 33.01 2.27
N SER A 87 26.23 34.25 1.79
CA SER A 87 24.99 34.73 1.19
C SER A 87 24.70 34.06 -0.15
N LEU A 88 25.71 33.85 -0.99
CA LEU A 88 25.60 33.05 -2.21
C LEU A 88 25.22 31.60 -1.87
N GLN A 89 25.80 31.03 -0.82
CA GLN A 89 25.50 29.68 -0.36
C GLN A 89 24.01 29.52 -0.04
N ALA A 90 23.46 30.44 0.75
CA ALA A 90 22.04 30.42 1.10
C ALA A 90 21.14 30.58 -0.14
N SER A 91 21.53 31.45 -1.07
CA SER A 91 20.77 31.72 -2.30
C SER A 91 20.66 30.49 -3.21
N TYR A 92 21.75 29.72 -3.40
CA TYR A 92 21.72 28.51 -4.23
C TYR A 92 21.09 27.31 -3.50
N ALA A 93 21.09 27.30 -2.16
CA ALA A 93 20.50 26.21 -1.39
C ALA A 93 18.97 26.14 -1.61
N ALA A 94 18.28 27.28 -1.65
CA ALA A 94 16.83 27.33 -1.82
C ALA A 94 16.29 26.57 -3.06
N PRO A 95 16.77 26.82 -4.30
CA PRO A 95 16.31 26.08 -5.48
C PRO A 95 16.69 24.59 -5.45
N LEU A 96 17.83 24.21 -4.85
CA LEU A 96 18.19 22.81 -4.68
C LEU A 96 17.28 22.09 -3.68
N ILE A 97 16.94 22.75 -2.57
CA ILE A 97 16.01 22.23 -1.57
C ILE A 97 14.62 22.06 -2.20
N LEU A 98 14.12 23.03 -2.96
CA LEU A 98 12.85 22.93 -3.66
C LEU A 98 12.81 21.73 -4.61
N LEU A 99 13.91 21.45 -5.31
CA LEU A 99 13.98 20.30 -6.22
C LEU A 99 14.00 18.96 -5.46
N ALA A 100 14.71 18.90 -4.33
CA ALA A 100 14.67 17.75 -3.44
C ALA A 100 13.27 17.53 -2.87
N GLN A 101 12.59 18.59 -2.45
CA GLN A 101 11.22 18.56 -1.91
C GLN A 101 10.21 18.05 -2.95
N ASN A 102 10.23 18.59 -4.19
CA ASN A 102 9.35 18.13 -5.27
C ASN A 102 9.47 16.61 -5.53
N ARG A 103 10.66 16.03 -5.38
CA ARG A 103 10.86 14.58 -5.52
C ARG A 103 10.35 13.79 -4.32
N GLN A 104 10.54 14.28 -3.09
CA GLN A 104 9.97 13.64 -1.90
C GLN A 104 8.44 13.65 -1.97
N GLU A 105 7.82 14.79 -2.30
CA GLU A 105 6.37 14.90 -2.46
C GLU A 105 5.81 13.95 -3.52
N ALA A 106 6.54 13.74 -4.62
CA ALA A 106 6.14 12.77 -5.65
C ALA A 106 6.15 11.33 -5.13
N ARG A 107 7.16 10.95 -4.32
CA ARG A 107 7.21 9.62 -3.68
C ARG A 107 6.11 9.46 -2.64
N ASP A 108 5.93 10.48 -1.79
CA ASP A 108 4.91 10.48 -0.73
C ASP A 108 3.51 10.35 -1.32
N ARG A 109 3.25 10.98 -2.48
CA ARG A 109 1.99 10.83 -3.21
C ARG A 109 1.75 9.38 -3.65
N VAL A 110 2.75 8.72 -4.23
CA VAL A 110 2.63 7.31 -4.68
C VAL A 110 2.38 6.39 -3.49
N ILE A 111 3.10 6.60 -2.38
CA ILE A 111 2.89 5.84 -1.15
C ILE A 111 1.46 6.05 -0.64
N ALA A 112 0.99 7.29 -0.57
CA ALA A 112 -0.38 7.60 -0.12
C ALA A 112 -1.46 7.03 -1.05
N GLU A 113 -1.23 6.98 -2.37
CA GLU A 113 -2.16 6.34 -3.32
C GLU A 113 -2.20 4.82 -3.12
N SER A 114 -1.06 4.18 -2.89
CA SER A 114 -0.98 2.75 -2.59
C SER A 114 -1.68 2.43 -1.26
N ASP A 115 -1.48 3.26 -0.25
CA ASP A 115 -2.07 3.10 1.08
C ASP A 115 -3.60 3.18 1.01
N ARG A 116 -4.14 4.18 0.32
CA ARG A 116 -5.60 4.29 0.08
C ARG A 116 -6.17 3.08 -0.64
N GLN A 117 -5.44 2.49 -1.60
CA GLN A 117 -5.89 1.28 -2.28
C GLN A 117 -5.87 0.06 -1.36
N ALA A 118 -4.85 -0.05 -0.51
CA ALA A 118 -4.76 -1.12 0.49
C ALA A 118 -5.91 -1.02 1.50
N ASP A 119 -6.18 0.18 2.02
CA ASP A 119 -7.29 0.44 2.94
C ASP A 119 -8.65 0.11 2.31
N ALA A 120 -8.87 0.50 1.05
CA ALA A 120 -10.10 0.18 0.35
C ALA A 120 -10.30 -1.33 0.18
N ARG A 121 -9.22 -2.09 -0.09
CA ARG A 121 -9.26 -3.56 -0.16
C ARG A 121 -9.51 -4.18 1.20
N ALA A 122 -8.83 -3.70 2.25
CA ALA A 122 -9.02 -4.17 3.61
C ALA A 122 -10.47 -3.96 4.08
N HIS A 123 -11.09 -2.81 3.75
CA HIS A 123 -12.50 -2.57 4.01
C HIS A 123 -13.42 -3.56 3.28
N ALA A 124 -13.18 -3.82 1.99
CA ALA A 124 -13.95 -4.80 1.24
C ALA A 124 -13.79 -6.24 1.79
N ASP A 125 -12.58 -6.63 2.17
CA ASP A 125 -12.29 -7.93 2.77
C ASP A 125 -12.98 -8.08 4.14
N MET A 126 -12.99 -7.02 4.96
CA MET A 126 -13.74 -7.01 6.21
C MET A 126 -15.25 -7.15 5.99
N GLU A 127 -15.81 -6.44 5.00
CA GLU A 127 -17.23 -6.61 4.65
C GLU A 127 -17.54 -8.02 4.17
N PHE A 128 -16.66 -8.61 3.34
CA PHE A 128 -16.81 -9.98 2.87
C PHE A 128 -16.78 -10.97 4.03
N LEU A 129 -15.76 -10.88 4.90
CA LEU A 129 -15.65 -11.71 6.09
C LEU A 129 -16.83 -11.54 7.03
N ALA A 130 -17.34 -10.31 7.22
CA ALA A 130 -18.53 -10.08 8.03
C ALA A 130 -19.79 -10.76 7.45
N ARG A 131 -19.95 -10.75 6.12
CA ARG A 131 -21.05 -11.46 5.43
C ARG A 131 -20.89 -12.98 5.56
N GLU A 132 -19.68 -13.50 5.41
CA GLU A 132 -19.39 -14.93 5.58
C GLU A 132 -19.59 -15.39 7.03
N VAL A 133 -19.22 -14.58 8.02
CA VAL A 133 -19.50 -14.88 9.43
C VAL A 133 -21.00 -14.86 9.71
N ALA A 134 -21.75 -13.93 9.10
CA ALA A 134 -23.20 -13.88 9.24
C ALA A 134 -23.89 -15.09 8.59
N SER A 135 -23.46 -15.53 7.40
CA SER A 135 -23.98 -16.73 6.73
C SER A 135 -23.64 -18.01 7.51
N LEU A 136 -22.40 -18.11 8.02
CA LEU A 136 -21.97 -19.20 8.87
C LEU A 136 -22.78 -19.25 10.17
N ARG A 137 -23.04 -18.10 10.80
CA ARG A 137 -23.90 -18.03 12.00
C ARG A 137 -25.32 -18.50 11.72
N MET A 138 -25.90 -18.11 10.59
CA MET A 138 -27.26 -18.52 10.22
C MET A 138 -27.34 -20.03 9.98
N SER A 139 -26.42 -20.58 9.19
CA SER A 139 -26.35 -22.03 8.91
C SER A 139 -26.12 -22.85 10.18
N VAL A 140 -25.18 -22.47 11.05
CA VAL A 140 -24.98 -23.12 12.35
C VAL A 140 -26.22 -22.98 13.24
N GLY A 141 -26.89 -21.83 13.21
CA GLY A 141 -28.13 -21.59 13.94
C GLY A 141 -29.26 -22.56 13.55
N GLU A 142 -29.38 -22.90 12.27
CA GLU A 142 -30.37 -23.86 11.77
C GLU A 142 -30.05 -25.31 12.23
N VAL A 143 -28.79 -25.74 12.16
CA VAL A 143 -28.38 -27.11 12.55
C VAL A 143 -28.32 -27.30 14.08
N ALA A 144 -28.11 -26.23 14.84
CA ALA A 144 -28.06 -26.26 16.31
C ALA A 144 -29.41 -25.95 16.99
N THR A 145 -30.53 -26.10 16.28
CA THR A 145 -31.83 -25.88 16.92
C THR A 145 -32.05 -26.95 17.99
N ARG A 146 -32.37 -26.54 19.24
CA ARG A 146 -32.61 -27.45 20.38
C ARG A 146 -33.54 -28.60 20.02
N ASP A 147 -34.53 -28.33 19.18
CA ASP A 147 -35.52 -29.33 18.77
C ASP A 147 -34.94 -30.37 17.80
N PHE A 148 -34.01 -30.01 16.92
CA PHE A 148 -33.29 -30.94 16.05
C PHE A 148 -32.32 -31.82 16.86
N LEU A 149 -31.50 -31.22 17.74
CA LEU A 149 -30.65 -32.02 18.64
C LEU A 149 -31.50 -32.94 19.52
N ARG A 150 -32.67 -32.49 19.96
CA ARG A 150 -33.58 -33.29 20.79
C ARG A 150 -34.26 -34.40 20.01
N SER A 151 -34.65 -34.18 18.75
CA SER A 151 -35.20 -35.23 17.89
C SER A 151 -34.14 -36.28 17.59
N GLU A 152 -32.90 -35.87 17.33
CA GLU A 152 -31.83 -36.79 16.98
C GLU A 152 -31.31 -37.60 18.17
N LEU A 153 -31.21 -36.96 19.34
CA LEU A 153 -30.97 -37.69 20.57
C LEU A 153 -32.08 -38.70 20.87
N ARG A 154 -33.36 -38.38 20.58
CA ARG A 154 -34.46 -39.34 20.76
C ARG A 154 -34.43 -40.46 19.73
N SER A 155 -34.16 -40.16 18.47
CA SER A 155 -34.06 -41.16 17.41
C SER A 155 -32.97 -42.17 17.74
N LEU A 156 -31.77 -41.69 18.08
CA LEU A 156 -30.65 -42.56 18.48
C LEU A 156 -30.96 -43.39 19.72
N LEU A 157 -31.71 -42.84 20.68
CA LEU A 157 -32.08 -43.54 21.91
C LEU A 157 -33.17 -44.61 21.64
N ALA A 158 -34.11 -44.33 20.75
CA ALA A 158 -35.11 -45.29 20.28
C ALA A 158 -34.47 -46.45 19.50
N ASP A 159 -33.53 -46.16 18.60
CA ASP A 159 -32.78 -47.18 17.86
C ASP A 159 -32.03 -48.13 18.82
N LEU A 160 -31.43 -47.59 19.89
CA LEU A 160 -30.77 -48.40 20.91
C LEU A 160 -31.76 -49.23 21.75
N GLU A 161 -32.95 -48.71 22.06
CA GLU A 161 -34.01 -49.47 22.75
C GLU A 161 -34.52 -50.63 21.90
N GLU A 162 -34.69 -50.43 20.59
CA GLU A 162 -35.12 -51.47 19.66
C GLU A 162 -34.07 -52.57 19.53
N LEU A 163 -32.78 -52.20 19.46
CA LEU A 163 -31.65 -53.15 19.51
C LEU A 163 -31.54 -53.90 20.85
N ASN A 164 -32.01 -53.30 21.94
CA ASN A 164 -31.99 -53.88 23.28
C ASN A 164 -33.28 -54.63 23.64
N ARG A 165 -34.30 -54.63 22.77
CA ARG A 165 -35.56 -55.36 23.00
C ARG A 165 -35.28 -56.86 22.80
N PRO A 166 -35.34 -57.67 23.86
CA PRO A 166 -35.23 -59.12 23.70
C PRO A 166 -36.48 -59.61 22.95
N GLY A 167 -36.28 -60.47 21.94
CA GLY A 167 -37.30 -60.89 20.99
C GLY A 167 -38.55 -61.51 21.63
N GLU A 168 -39.56 -60.67 21.87
CA GLU A 168 -40.93 -61.07 22.19
C GLU A 168 -41.82 -60.69 21.02
N ASP A 169 -41.93 -61.59 20.03
CA ASP A 169 -43.05 -61.64 19.09
C ASP A 169 -43.16 -63.09 18.58
N GLU A 170 -43.67 -63.97 19.44
CA GLU A 170 -44.26 -65.24 19.01
C GLU A 170 -45.78 -65.09 19.10
N PRO A 171 -46.53 -65.02 17.99
CA PRO A 171 -47.97 -64.81 18.04
C PRO A 171 -48.70 -66.07 18.52
N GLU A 172 -49.37 -65.96 19.66
CA GLU A 172 -50.20 -67.00 20.27
C GLU A 172 -51.36 -67.40 19.32
N PRO A 173 -51.52 -68.68 18.93
CA PRO A 173 -52.53 -69.10 17.97
C PRO A 173 -53.92 -69.13 18.62
N ALA A 174 -54.84 -68.34 18.05
CA ALA A 174 -56.22 -68.22 18.45
C ALA A 174 -56.95 -69.58 18.57
N THR A 175 -57.37 -69.91 19.79
CA THR A 175 -58.23 -71.06 20.09
C THR A 175 -59.65 -70.80 19.57
N ARG A 176 -60.08 -71.57 18.56
CA ARG A 176 -61.48 -71.58 18.08
C ARG A 176 -62.39 -72.23 19.12
N PRO A 177 -63.60 -71.69 19.39
CA PRO A 177 -64.56 -72.36 20.25
C PRO A 177 -65.26 -73.49 19.46
N VAL A 178 -65.43 -74.63 20.12
CA VAL A 178 -66.27 -75.74 19.66
C VAL A 178 -67.49 -75.80 20.59
N GLN A 179 -68.66 -75.61 19.96
CA GLN A 179 -70.04 -75.82 20.43
C GLN A 179 -70.59 -74.87 21.51
#